data_AF-A0A961P662-F1
#
_entry.id   AF-A0A961P662-F1
#
_cell.length_a   1.000
_cell.length_b   1.000
_cell.length_c   1.000
_cell.angle_alpha   90.00
_cell.angle_beta   90.00
_cell.angle_gamma   90.00
#
_symmetry.space_group_name_H-M   'P 1'
#
loop_
_entity.id
_entity.type
_entity.pdbx_description
1 polymer ?
#
loop_
_entity_poly.entity_id
_entity_poly.type
_entity_poly.pdbx_seq_one_letter_code
_entity_poly.pdbx_strand_id
1 'polypeptide(L)'
;MDDTHMSIEDGAGNTLFEGTADDLRDAGRRFKADKEFDDAAEKSYRVTADELRSFIERWERLDAERRDIVDQQKEVMSEARGRGYDVKIIKKVIARRKREPDDIAEEQAVLSLYLEALGMPQ
;
A
#
# COMPACT_ATOMS: atom_id res chain seq x y z
N MET A 1 16.99 55.85 29.37
CA MET A 1 16.66 55.77 27.93
C MET A 1 15.16 55.60 27.92
N ASP A 2 14.43 56.57 27.37
CA ASP A 2 12.96 56.45 27.29
C ASP A 2 12.63 55.42 26.20
N ASP A 3 11.99 54.33 26.60
CA ASP A 3 11.53 53.31 25.66
C ASP A 3 10.30 53.84 24.94
N THR A 4 10.50 54.23 23.68
CA THR A 4 9.44 54.75 22.80
C THR A 4 8.33 53.72 22.66
N HIS A 5 7.19 53.97 23.30
CA HIS A 5 5.95 53.24 23.09
C HIS A 5 5.35 53.64 21.75
N MET A 6 4.99 52.65 20.93
CA MET A 6 4.43 52.83 19.61
C MET A 6 3.09 52.11 19.52
N SER A 7 2.07 52.84 19.08
CA SER A 7 0.75 52.30 18.76
C SER A 7 0.57 52.30 17.24
N ILE A 8 0.28 51.15 16.67
CA ILE A 8 -0.02 50.98 15.24
C ILE A 8 -1.52 50.79 15.11
N GLU A 9 -2.19 51.67 14.38
CA GLU A 9 -3.63 51.60 14.08
C GLU A 9 -3.85 51.14 12.63
N ASP A 10 -4.97 50.46 12.37
CA ASP A 10 -5.40 50.15 11.00
C ASP A 10 -6.04 51.38 10.32
N GLY A 11 -6.36 51.24 9.03
CA GLY A 11 -7.01 52.30 8.26
C GLY A 11 -8.43 52.66 8.70
N ALA A 12 -9.02 51.90 9.64
CA ALA A 12 -10.31 52.16 10.27
C ALA A 12 -10.16 52.78 11.68
N GLY A 13 -8.94 53.01 12.16
CA GLY A 13 -8.64 53.59 13.46
C GLY A 13 -8.65 52.60 14.62
N ASN A 14 -8.66 51.29 14.36
CA ASN A 14 -8.52 50.29 15.41
C ASN A 14 -7.04 50.04 15.71
N THR A 15 -6.67 50.04 16.99
CA THR A 15 -5.31 49.73 17.45
C THR A 15 -4.98 48.27 17.17
N LEU A 16 -4.03 48.04 16.27
CA LEU A 16 -3.58 46.73 15.79
C LEU A 16 -2.40 46.20 16.63
N PHE A 17 -1.61 47.10 17.20
CA PHE A 17 -0.49 46.79 18.09
C PHE A 17 -0.22 47.97 19.02
N GLU A 18 0.03 47.70 20.30
CA GLU A 18 0.44 48.70 21.29
C GLU A 18 1.60 48.09 22.09
N GLY A 19 2.78 48.70 22.01
CA GLY A 19 3.98 48.19 22.67
C GLY A 19 5.25 48.89 22.23
N THR A 20 6.39 48.43 22.72
CA THR A 20 7.69 49.01 22.34
C THR A 20 8.18 48.45 21.00
N ALA A 21 9.17 49.12 20.40
CA ALA A 21 9.83 48.63 19.20
C ALA A 21 10.50 47.25 19.41
N ASP A 22 10.91 46.93 20.64
CA ASP A 22 11.47 45.62 20.99
C ASP A 22 10.39 44.54 21.11
N ASP A 23 9.19 44.87 21.61
CA ASP A 23 8.04 43.96 21.60
C ASP A 23 7.62 43.58 20.18
N LEU A 24 7.66 44.53 19.24
CA LEU A 24 7.36 44.30 17.83
C LEU A 24 8.40 43.37 17.16
N ARG A 25 9.68 43.51 17.57
CA ARG A 25 10.78 42.63 17.12
C ARG A 25 10.69 41.22 17.73
N ASP A 26 10.26 41.10 18.98
CA ASP A 26 10.06 39.80 19.64
C ASP A 26 8.84 39.07 19.06
N ALA A 27 7.75 39.78 18.78
CA ALA A 27 6.59 39.24 18.08
C ALA A 27 6.96 38.71 16.67
N GLY A 28 7.74 39.48 15.89
CA GLY A 28 8.25 39.02 14.59
C GLY A 28 9.17 37.80 14.65
N ARG A 29 9.80 37.54 15.80
CA ARG A 29 10.63 36.35 16.04
C ARG A 29 9.80 35.10 16.29
N ARG A 30 8.62 35.24 16.91
CA ARG A 30 7.64 34.15 17.12
C ARG A 30 6.87 33.74 15.86
N PHE A 31 6.94 34.54 14.79
CA PHE A 31 6.32 34.25 13.48
C PHE A 31 7.27 33.64 12.45
N LYS A 32 8.56 33.48 12.76
CA LYS A 32 9.47 32.74 11.86
C LYS A 32 9.16 31.25 11.99
N ALA A 33 8.98 30.59 10.85
CA ALA A 33 8.77 29.15 10.72
C ALA A 33 9.59 28.38 11.77
N ASP A 34 8.90 27.66 12.65
CA ASP A 34 9.52 26.80 13.65
C ASP A 34 10.30 25.72 12.90
N LYS A 35 11.61 25.93 12.78
CA LYS A 35 12.53 25.01 12.10
C LYS A 35 12.40 23.58 12.63
N GLU A 36 12.08 23.42 13.91
CA GLU A 36 11.83 22.11 14.52
C GLU A 36 10.58 21.41 13.94
N PHE A 37 9.55 22.17 13.56
CA PHE A 37 8.34 21.63 12.93
C PHE A 37 8.60 21.20 11.48
N ASP A 38 9.32 22.03 10.72
CA ASP A 38 9.71 21.71 9.33
C ASP A 38 10.64 20.49 9.27
N ASP A 39 11.63 20.41 10.16
CA ASP A 39 12.55 19.27 10.27
C ASP A 39 11.80 17.98 10.67
N ALA A 40 10.78 18.09 11.53
CA ALA A 40 9.93 16.95 11.92
C ALA A 40 9.03 16.47 10.78
N ALA A 41 8.45 17.39 10.00
CA ALA A 41 7.64 17.07 8.83
C ALA A 41 8.48 16.40 7.72
N GLU A 42 9.68 16.93 7.44
CA GLU A 42 10.61 16.34 6.48
C GLU A 42 11.06 14.94 6.92
N LYS A 43 11.35 14.75 8.21
CA LYS A 43 11.69 13.44 8.76
C LYS A 43 10.54 12.45 8.64
N SER A 44 9.31 12.86 8.95
CA SER A 44 8.12 12.02 8.77
C SER A 44 7.95 11.63 7.30
N TYR A 45 8.11 12.58 6.38
CA TYR A 45 8.03 12.31 4.94
C TYR A 45 9.10 11.30 4.49
N ARG A 46 10.35 11.45 4.92
CA ARG A 46 11.43 10.49 4.65
C ARG A 46 11.10 9.09 5.15
N VAL A 47 10.62 8.98 6.40
CA VAL A 47 10.21 7.68 6.99
C VAL A 47 9.11 7.02 6.16
N THR A 48 8.08 7.78 5.74
CA THR A 48 7.01 7.25 4.90
C THR A 48 7.47 6.86 3.49
N ALA A 49 8.42 7.61 2.93
CA ALA A 49 9.00 7.32 1.61
C ALA A 49 9.88 6.06 1.63
N ASP A 50 10.64 5.86 2.71
CA ASP A 50 11.48 4.66 2.90
C ASP A 50 10.62 3.40 3.10
N GLU A 51 9.52 3.52 3.85
CA GLU A 51 8.56 2.42 4.02
C GLU A 51 7.91 2.04 2.68
N LEU A 52 7.43 3.01 1.90
CA LEU A 52 6.85 2.77 0.57
C LEU A 52 7.87 2.10 -0.36
N ARG A 53 9.12 2.59 -0.36
CA ARG A 53 10.21 1.99 -1.14
C ARG A 53 10.42 0.52 -0.76
N SER A 54 10.42 0.20 0.53
CA SER A 54 10.57 -1.19 1.00
C SER A 54 9.44 -2.12 0.54
N PHE A 55 8.21 -1.62 0.40
CA PHE A 55 7.10 -2.40 -0.16
C PHE A 55 7.27 -2.64 -1.65
N ILE A 56 7.65 -1.60 -2.40
CA ILE A 56 7.89 -1.67 -3.84
C ILE A 56 9.02 -2.66 -4.14
N GLU A 57 10.16 -2.54 -3.48
CA GLU A 57 11.31 -3.43 -3.71
C GLU A 57 10.98 -4.90 -3.38
N ARG A 58 10.24 -5.14 -2.29
CA ARG A 58 9.78 -6.50 -1.95
C ARG A 58 8.83 -7.05 -3.01
N TRP A 59 7.92 -6.24 -3.52
CA TRP A 59 7.03 -6.65 -4.60
C TRP A 59 7.84 -6.91 -5.88
N GLU A 60 8.67 -5.99 -6.36
CA GLU A 60 9.46 -6.21 -7.57
C GLU A 60 10.31 -7.49 -7.52
N ARG A 61 10.90 -7.82 -6.36
CA ARG A 61 11.59 -9.10 -6.16
C ARG A 61 10.64 -10.29 -6.31
N LEU A 62 9.48 -10.25 -5.65
CA LEU A 62 8.45 -11.30 -5.77
C LEU A 62 7.91 -11.42 -7.21
N ASP A 63 7.84 -10.32 -7.97
CA ASP A 63 7.42 -10.38 -9.39
C ASP A 63 8.47 -11.07 -10.24
N ALA A 64 9.75 -10.75 -10.02
CA ALA A 64 10.86 -11.41 -10.70
C ALA A 64 10.87 -12.91 -10.40
N GLU A 65 10.78 -13.30 -9.11
CA GLU A 65 10.68 -14.71 -8.70
C GLU A 65 9.46 -15.39 -9.33
N ARG A 66 8.30 -14.72 -9.38
CA ARG A 66 7.10 -15.26 -10.03
C ARG A 66 7.31 -15.50 -11.52
N ARG A 67 7.99 -14.59 -12.23
CA ARG A 67 8.29 -14.73 -13.66
C ARG A 67 9.22 -15.93 -13.89
N ASP A 68 10.27 -16.06 -13.09
CA ASP A 68 11.22 -17.18 -13.17
C ASP A 68 10.50 -18.52 -12.95
N ILE A 69 9.62 -18.60 -11.95
CA ILE A 69 8.80 -19.79 -11.68
C ILE A 69 7.90 -20.12 -12.88
N VAL A 70 7.27 -19.11 -13.49
CA VAL A 70 6.41 -19.32 -14.67
C VAL A 70 7.22 -19.88 -15.84
N ASP A 71 8.44 -19.40 -16.05
CA ASP A 71 9.29 -19.89 -17.13
C ASP A 71 9.78 -21.32 -16.86
N GLN A 72 10.18 -21.64 -15.63
CA GLN A 72 10.47 -23.01 -15.21
C GLN A 72 9.26 -23.95 -15.42
N GLN A 73 8.04 -23.49 -15.12
CA GLN A 73 6.82 -24.28 -15.39
C GLN A 73 6.62 -24.55 -16.89
N LYS A 74 6.95 -23.58 -17.76
CA LYS A 74 6.87 -23.77 -19.21
C LYS A 74 7.90 -24.79 -19.69
N GLU A 75 9.11 -24.77 -19.15
CA GLU A 75 10.16 -25.73 -19.48
C GLU A 75 9.74 -27.17 -19.16
N VAL A 76 9.19 -27.41 -17.96
CA VAL A 76 8.66 -28.74 -17.56
C VAL A 76 7.57 -29.21 -18.53
N MET A 77 6.66 -28.31 -18.93
CA MET A 77 5.60 -28.63 -19.89
C MET A 77 6.14 -28.91 -21.29
N SER A 78 7.21 -28.23 -21.69
CA SER A 78 7.91 -28.46 -22.96
C SER A 78 8.62 -29.82 -22.95
N GLU A 79 9.31 -30.16 -21.85
CA GLU A 79 9.94 -31.46 -21.65
C GLU A 79 8.92 -32.61 -21.71
N ALA A 80 7.79 -32.45 -21.02
CA ALA A 80 6.70 -33.42 -21.07
C ALA A 80 6.20 -33.65 -22.50
N ARG A 81 6.05 -32.56 -23.28
CA ARG A 81 5.67 -32.65 -24.70
C ARG A 81 6.74 -33.38 -25.53
N GLY A 82 8.02 -33.07 -25.32
CA GLY A 82 9.14 -33.73 -26.02
C GLY A 82 9.22 -35.23 -25.74
N ARG A 83 8.74 -35.66 -24.57
CA ARG A 83 8.61 -37.08 -24.17
C ARG A 83 7.33 -37.75 -24.66
N GLY A 84 6.45 -37.03 -25.36
CA GLY A 84 5.22 -37.57 -25.92
C GLY A 84 3.98 -37.50 -25.01
N TYR A 85 4.04 -36.79 -23.89
CA TYR A 85 2.86 -36.59 -23.03
C TYR A 85 1.94 -35.48 -23.56
N ASP A 86 0.62 -35.63 -23.35
CA ASP A 86 -0.34 -34.57 -23.63
C ASP A 86 -0.35 -33.52 -22.49
N VAL A 87 0.24 -32.37 -22.78
CA VAL A 87 0.31 -31.20 -21.88
C VAL A 87 -1.08 -30.73 -21.41
N LYS A 88 -2.13 -30.86 -22.25
CA LYS A 88 -3.50 -30.47 -21.87
C LYS A 88 -4.03 -31.38 -20.77
N ILE A 89 -3.76 -32.69 -20.86
CA ILE A 89 -4.19 -33.66 -19.85
C ILE A 89 -3.42 -33.45 -18.55
N ILE A 90 -2.10 -33.21 -18.62
CA ILE A 90 -1.28 -32.88 -17.43
C ILE A 90 -1.83 -31.65 -16.71
N LYS A 91 -2.14 -30.56 -17.44
CA LYS A 91 -2.74 -29.35 -16.85
C LYS A 91 -4.09 -29.61 -16.18
N LYS A 92 -4.95 -30.44 -16.78
CA LYS A 92 -6.22 -30.86 -16.17
C LYS A 92 -6.00 -31.64 -14.86
N VAL A 93 -5.02 -32.55 -14.84
CA VAL A 93 -4.66 -33.29 -13.64
C VAL A 93 -4.16 -32.35 -12.54
N ILE A 94 -3.25 -31.41 -12.86
CA ILE A 94 -2.76 -30.42 -11.90
C ILE A 94 -3.89 -29.55 -11.36
N ALA A 95 -4.78 -29.04 -12.23
CA ALA A 95 -5.93 -28.24 -11.81
C ALA A 95 -6.86 -29.02 -10.87
N ARG A 96 -7.13 -30.30 -11.19
CA ARG A 96 -7.93 -31.18 -10.34
C ARG A 96 -7.26 -31.48 -9.00
N ARG A 97 -5.93 -31.60 -8.98
CA ARG A 97 -5.13 -31.78 -7.76
C ARG A 97 -4.98 -30.51 -6.93
N LYS A 98 -5.20 -29.33 -7.54
CA LYS A 98 -5.11 -28.02 -6.87
C LYS A 98 -6.43 -27.62 -6.20
N ARG A 99 -7.57 -28.13 -6.68
CA ARG A 99 -8.83 -28.09 -5.92
C ARG A 99 -8.64 -28.94 -4.66
N GLU A 100 -8.87 -28.37 -3.48
CA GLU A 100 -8.72 -29.11 -2.23
C GLU A 100 -9.69 -30.30 -2.20
N PRO A 101 -9.29 -31.44 -1.61
CA PRO A 101 -10.20 -32.55 -1.34
C PRO A 101 -11.47 -32.07 -0.61
N ASP A 102 -11.33 -31.06 0.24
CA ASP A 102 -12.40 -30.48 1.05
C ASP A 102 -13.32 -29.60 0.20
N ASP A 103 -12.80 -28.73 -0.69
CA ASP A 103 -13.61 -28.00 -1.68
C ASP A 103 -14.40 -28.95 -2.59
N ILE A 104 -13.77 -30.05 -3.00
CA ILE A 104 -14.42 -31.09 -3.83
C ILE A 104 -15.51 -31.81 -3.01
N ALA A 105 -15.25 -32.10 -1.74
CA ALA A 105 -16.21 -32.77 -0.86
C ALA A 105 -17.40 -31.87 -0.52
N GLU A 106 -17.17 -30.57 -0.32
CA GLU A 106 -18.21 -29.59 -0.01
C GLU A 106 -19.09 -29.31 -1.24
N GLU A 107 -18.48 -29.10 -2.42
CA GLU A 107 -19.23 -29.02 -3.70
C GLU A 107 -20.03 -30.31 -3.94
N GLN A 108 -19.46 -31.50 -3.69
CA GLN A 108 -20.14 -32.78 -3.86
C GLN A 108 -21.30 -32.96 -2.88
N ALA A 109 -21.13 -32.58 -1.62
CA ALA A 109 -22.19 -32.67 -0.61
C ALA A 109 -23.38 -31.76 -0.96
N VAL A 110 -23.10 -30.53 -1.39
CA VAL A 110 -24.12 -29.57 -1.82
C VAL A 110 -24.81 -30.05 -3.10
N LEU A 111 -24.04 -30.55 -4.07
CA LEU A 111 -24.59 -31.11 -5.31
C LEU A 111 -25.47 -32.33 -5.03
N SER A 112 -25.03 -33.23 -4.15
CA SER A 112 -25.77 -34.44 -3.77
C SER A 112 -27.12 -34.09 -3.14
N LEU A 113 -27.16 -33.10 -2.24
CA LEU A 113 -28.39 -32.57 -1.65
C LEU A 113 -29.36 -32.03 -2.72
N TYR A 114 -28.85 -31.30 -3.71
CA TYR A 114 -29.71 -30.79 -4.80
C TYR A 114 -30.20 -31.89 -5.72
N LEU A 115 -29.37 -32.88 -6.05
CA LEU A 115 -29.76 -34.01 -6.89
C LEU A 115 -30.79 -34.91 -6.19
N GLU A 116 -30.65 -35.11 -4.87
CA GLU A 116 -31.65 -35.80 -4.04
C GLU A 116 -32.98 -35.04 -4.01
N ALA A 117 -32.94 -33.72 -3.80
CA ALA A 117 -34.13 -32.87 -3.83
C ALA A 117 -34.83 -32.86 -5.20
N LEU A 118 -34.09 -33.12 -6.29
CA LEU A 118 -34.60 -33.20 -7.66
C LEU A 118 -34.94 -34.64 -8.09
N GLY A 119 -34.73 -35.65 -7.23
CA GLY A 119 -35.00 -37.06 -7.55
C GLY A 119 -34.09 -37.65 -8.65
N MET A 120 -32.92 -37.07 -8.86
CA MET A 120 -31.95 -37.52 -9.87
C MET A 120 -31.01 -38.60 -9.28
N PRO A 121 -30.63 -39.63 -10.06
CA PRO A 121 -29.69 -40.65 -9.61
C PRO A 121 -28.28 -40.06 -9.39
N GLN A 122 -27.64 -40.47 -8.30
CA GLN A 122 -26.28 -40.07 -7.86
C GLN A 122 -25.18 -40.82 -8.60
#